data_AF-V2WV31-F1
#
_entry.id   AF-V2WV31-F1
#
_cell.length_a   1.000
_cell.length_b   1.000
_cell.length_c   1.000
_cell.angle_alpha   90.00
_cell.angle_beta   90.00
_cell.angle_gamma   90.00
#
_symmetry.space_group_name_H-M   'P 1'
#
loop_
_entity.id
_entity.type
_entity.pdbx_description
1 polymer ?
#
loop_
_entity_poly.entity_id
_entity_poly.type
_entity_poly.pdbx_seq_one_letter_code
_entity_poly.pdbx_strand_id
1 'polypeptide(L)'
;MRKADHGVWPAALTMRILLKDDFLSAPVQHFYALKANYEDNFGGTQQYYCAGNELPGYFTASSKQDGNGAGAFWAQVTFSPAPTYQFFLDNPFTPNTIEYQSVTEAYKRVLSDVGANVPSLDDRDKRIIKGTHSGTTTYTGSGLESWPATTRPSWDKDSSGDGVPDWWDGSTGGTGYTRYLNFLAKPHVFVNTGASVSIALTDLASGFKNPTFTASVSSGSVSVSGSTATYKAGSSAAIATMTADIKDNEGSTWTRIVGIVVLGSGT
;
A
#
# COMPACT_ATOMS: atom_id res chain seq x y z
N MET A 1 43.95 25.98 -15.89
CA MET A 1 42.98 25.58 -14.85
C MET A 1 41.59 25.81 -15.42
N ARG A 2 40.82 24.74 -15.64
CA ARG A 2 39.50 24.79 -16.28
C ARG A 2 38.49 25.36 -15.28
N LYS A 3 37.71 26.34 -15.72
CA LYS A 3 36.48 26.77 -15.05
C LYS A 3 35.55 25.57 -14.97
N ALA A 4 35.10 25.23 -13.76
CA ALA A 4 34.00 24.30 -13.58
C ALA A 4 32.72 25.10 -13.78
N ASP A 5 31.95 24.73 -14.81
CA ASP A 5 30.59 25.20 -14.99
C ASP A 5 29.75 24.73 -13.80
N HIS A 6 29.19 25.69 -13.06
CA HIS A 6 28.19 25.41 -12.05
C HIS A 6 26.86 25.16 -12.76
N GLY A 7 26.66 23.89 -13.15
CA GLY A 7 25.39 23.40 -13.64
C GLY A 7 24.28 23.69 -12.64
N VAL A 8 23.18 24.22 -13.14
CA VAL A 8 21.91 24.37 -12.43
C VAL A 8 21.44 22.96 -12.08
N TRP A 9 21.48 22.60 -10.80
CA TRP A 9 20.83 21.38 -10.30
C TRP A 9 19.40 21.74 -9.87
N PRO A 10 18.36 21.40 -10.66
CA PRO A 10 17.00 21.51 -10.17
C PRO A 10 16.81 20.43 -9.09
N ALA A 11 16.68 20.84 -7.84
CA ALA A 11 16.16 19.96 -6.79
C ALA A 11 14.65 19.76 -7.04
N ALA A 12 14.29 18.76 -7.84
CA ALA A 12 12.90 18.38 -8.05
C ALA A 12 12.46 17.38 -6.98
N LEU A 13 11.79 17.87 -5.93
CA LEU A 13 11.12 17.02 -4.96
C LEU A 13 9.60 17.06 -5.22
N THR A 14 9.08 16.01 -5.86
CA THR A 14 7.63 15.79 -5.94
C THR A 14 7.22 14.96 -4.73
N MET A 15 6.58 15.60 -3.75
CA MET A 15 6.10 14.94 -2.53
C MET A 15 4.58 14.89 -2.56
N ARG A 16 4.00 13.68 -2.39
CA ARG A 16 2.57 13.42 -2.25
C ARG A 16 2.34 12.67 -0.96
N ILE A 17 1.84 13.35 0.07
CA ILE A 17 1.68 12.76 1.41
C ILE A 17 0.24 12.95 1.87
N LEU A 18 -0.33 11.90 2.46
CA LEU A 18 -1.49 12.00 3.35
C LEU A 18 -0.96 12.02 4.79
N LEU A 19 -1.14 13.12 5.51
CA LEU A 19 -0.89 13.17 6.96
C LEU A 19 -2.21 12.97 7.71
N LYS A 20 -2.17 12.35 8.89
CA LYS A 20 -3.33 12.20 9.77
C LYS A 20 -3.00 12.74 11.15
N ASP A 21 -3.92 13.49 11.73
CA ASP A 21 -3.69 14.45 12.82
C ASP A 21 -3.53 13.87 14.24
N ASP A 22 -3.50 12.54 14.41
CA ASP A 22 -3.75 11.94 15.73
C ASP A 22 -2.53 11.87 16.68
N PHE A 23 -1.51 12.73 16.55
CA PHE A 23 -0.30 12.64 17.40
C PHE A 23 0.37 13.96 17.82
N LEU A 24 -0.38 15.04 18.05
CA LEU A 24 0.23 16.33 18.44
C LEU A 24 -0.47 16.96 19.67
N SER A 25 0.19 16.92 20.82
CA SER A 25 -0.27 17.50 22.10
C SER A 25 0.09 18.97 22.29
N ALA A 26 0.29 19.72 21.20
CA ALA A 26 0.44 21.17 21.19
C ALA A 26 -0.29 21.73 19.95
N PRO A 27 -0.85 22.96 19.98
CA PRO A 27 -1.48 23.54 18.80
C PRO A 27 -0.40 23.80 17.75
N VAL A 28 -0.20 22.86 16.84
CA VAL A 28 0.62 23.06 15.65
C VAL A 28 -0.19 24.00 14.77
N GLN A 29 0.24 25.26 14.63
CA GLN A 29 -0.48 26.28 13.85
C GLN A 29 -0.20 26.20 12.35
N HIS A 30 0.56 25.20 11.90
CA HIS A 30 1.00 25.12 10.51
C HIS A 30 0.79 23.71 9.95
N PHE A 31 -0.16 23.61 9.02
CA PHE A 31 -0.52 22.38 8.32
C PHE A 31 -0.11 22.53 6.85
N TYR A 32 1.12 22.13 6.55
CA TYR A 32 1.68 22.11 5.21
C TYR A 32 2.26 20.72 4.92
N ALA A 33 2.12 20.24 3.68
CA ALA A 33 2.86 19.08 3.18
C ALA A 33 4.34 19.43 2.98
N LEU A 34 4.65 20.67 2.59
CA LEU A 34 6.01 21.16 2.46
C LEU A 34 6.12 22.64 2.84
N LYS A 35 7.18 22.97 3.60
CA LYS A 35 7.63 24.33 3.84
C LYS A 35 9.00 24.51 3.20
N ALA A 36 9.06 25.33 2.15
CA ALA A 36 10.29 25.70 1.48
C ALA A 36 10.93 26.88 2.22
N ASN A 37 12.13 26.68 2.76
CA ASN A 37 12.92 27.75 3.36
C ASN A 37 13.85 28.35 2.31
N TYR A 38 13.84 29.67 2.22
CA TYR A 38 14.71 30.49 1.38
C TYR A 38 15.58 31.34 2.30
N GLU A 39 16.83 30.89 2.48
CA GLU A 39 17.81 31.43 3.43
C GLU A 39 19.09 31.89 2.70
N ASP A 40 19.86 32.79 3.31
CA ASP A 40 21.23 33.19 2.94
C ASP A 40 21.47 33.68 1.50
N ASN A 41 20.43 33.99 0.73
CA ASN A 41 20.52 34.43 -0.67
C ASN A 41 21.44 33.53 -1.51
N PHE A 42 21.30 32.21 -1.35
CA PHE A 42 22.11 31.23 -2.06
C PHE A 42 21.93 31.38 -3.59
N GLY A 43 23.02 31.23 -4.34
CA GLY A 43 23.00 31.39 -5.80
C GLY A 43 22.15 30.31 -6.49
N GLY A 44 21.26 30.73 -7.39
CA GLY A 44 20.40 29.84 -8.20
C GLY A 44 18.90 30.13 -8.05
N THR A 45 18.07 29.24 -8.60
CA THR A 45 16.61 29.29 -8.45
C THR A 45 16.11 28.04 -7.72
N GLN A 46 15.42 28.24 -6.61
CA GLN A 46 14.77 27.17 -5.84
C GLN A 46 13.27 27.22 -6.14
N GLN A 47 12.77 26.23 -6.87
CA GLN A 47 11.37 26.19 -7.34
C GLN A 47 10.78 24.82 -7.08
N TYR A 48 9.45 24.75 -6.96
CA TYR A 48 8.71 23.51 -6.67
C TYR A 48 7.48 23.40 -7.56
N TYR A 49 7.04 22.18 -7.84
CA TYR A 49 5.72 21.92 -8.43
C TYR A 49 4.84 21.20 -7.40
N CYS A 50 3.65 21.76 -7.14
CA CYS A 50 2.79 21.33 -6.04
C CYS A 50 1.46 20.81 -6.59
N ALA A 51 1.22 19.50 -6.53
CA ALA A 51 0.00 18.91 -7.07
C ALA A 51 -0.43 17.64 -6.32
N GLY A 52 -1.73 17.54 -6.05
CA GLY A 52 -2.38 16.30 -5.59
C GLY A 52 -2.07 15.88 -4.16
N ASN A 53 -1.72 16.81 -3.27
CA ASN A 53 -1.54 16.54 -1.83
C ASN A 53 -2.87 16.66 -1.09
N GLU A 54 -3.00 15.88 -0.02
CA GLU A 54 -4.20 15.87 0.81
C GLU A 54 -3.80 15.79 2.28
N LEU A 55 -4.46 16.59 3.11
CA LEU A 55 -4.35 16.55 4.56
C LEU A 55 -5.76 16.75 5.10
N PRO A 56 -6.44 15.67 5.57
CA PRO A 56 -7.81 15.74 6.04
C PRO A 56 -7.99 16.84 7.09
N GLY A 57 -8.97 17.72 6.88
CA GLY A 57 -9.23 18.89 7.72
C GLY A 57 -8.57 20.19 7.24
N TYR A 58 -7.63 20.14 6.30
CA TYR A 58 -6.84 21.32 5.88
C TYR A 58 -6.84 21.56 4.37
N PHE A 59 -6.49 20.56 3.57
CA PHE A 59 -6.47 20.67 2.11
C PHE A 59 -6.75 19.33 1.43
N THR A 60 -7.30 19.36 0.22
CA THR A 60 -7.62 18.18 -0.58
C THR A 60 -6.75 18.12 -1.82
N ALA A 61 -6.66 16.96 -2.47
CA ALA A 61 -5.90 16.83 -3.72
C ALA A 61 -6.36 17.79 -4.84
N SER A 62 -7.61 18.29 -4.76
CA SER A 62 -8.22 19.23 -5.69
C SER A 62 -8.17 20.70 -5.24
N SER A 63 -7.80 20.99 -4.00
CA SER A 63 -7.66 22.37 -3.54
C SER A 63 -6.46 23.04 -4.19
N LYS A 64 -6.40 24.37 -4.13
CA LYS A 64 -5.16 25.09 -4.47
C LYS A 64 -4.03 24.59 -3.56
N GLN A 65 -2.93 24.17 -4.17
CA GLN A 65 -1.87 23.44 -3.49
C GLN A 65 -0.80 24.38 -2.94
N ASP A 66 -0.65 25.54 -3.56
CA ASP A 66 0.26 26.61 -3.14
C ASP A 66 -0.52 27.75 -2.48
N GLY A 67 -0.06 28.21 -1.33
CA GLY A 67 -0.70 29.32 -0.66
C GLY A 67 0.15 29.77 0.50
N ASN A 68 0.46 31.07 0.56
CA ASN A 68 1.22 31.67 1.64
C ASN A 68 0.48 31.55 2.99
N GLY A 69 0.52 30.37 3.61
CA GLY A 69 -0.21 30.01 4.84
C GLY A 69 -1.57 29.32 4.65
N ALA A 70 -2.02 29.04 3.42
CA ALA A 70 -3.37 28.50 3.15
C ALA A 70 -3.42 27.32 2.16
N GLY A 71 -2.26 26.88 1.64
CA GLY A 71 -2.16 25.72 0.76
C GLY A 71 -1.27 24.61 1.36
N ALA A 72 -1.21 23.47 0.68
CA ALA A 72 -0.32 22.37 1.05
C ALA A 72 1.17 22.77 1.06
N PHE A 73 1.56 23.79 0.31
CA PHE A 73 2.93 24.25 0.16
C PHE A 73 3.07 25.71 0.57
N TRP A 74 4.10 25.98 1.38
CA TRP A 74 4.42 27.30 1.88
C TRP A 74 5.88 27.66 1.62
N ALA A 75 6.17 28.93 1.31
CA ALA A 75 7.52 29.46 1.13
C ALA A 75 7.81 30.50 2.22
N GLN A 76 8.86 30.26 3.01
CA GLN A 76 9.37 31.21 3.99
C GLN A 76 10.65 31.85 3.47
N VAL A 77 10.63 33.18 3.30
CA VAL A 77 11.80 33.97 2.89
C VAL A 77 12.30 34.77 4.09
N THR A 78 13.58 34.59 4.44
CA THR A 78 14.20 35.24 5.62
C THR A 78 15.31 36.24 5.27
N PHE A 79 15.57 36.48 3.98
CA PHE A 79 16.57 37.43 3.51
C PHE A 79 15.98 38.53 2.63
N SER A 80 16.76 39.60 2.43
CA SER A 80 16.40 40.76 1.62
C SER A 80 17.51 41.09 0.60
N PRO A 81 17.16 41.46 -0.65
CA PRO A 81 15.79 41.48 -1.20
C PRO A 81 15.25 40.05 -1.40
N ALA A 82 13.94 39.89 -1.27
CA ALA A 82 13.29 38.60 -1.55
C ALA A 82 13.50 38.19 -3.03
N PRO A 83 13.56 36.88 -3.33
CA PRO A 83 13.70 36.43 -4.70
C PRO A 83 12.50 36.85 -5.57
N THR A 84 12.77 37.20 -6.83
CA THR A 84 11.77 37.73 -7.77
C THR A 84 11.18 36.68 -8.70
N TYR A 85 11.74 35.46 -8.71
CA TYR A 85 11.24 34.34 -9.50
C TYR A 85 10.08 33.62 -8.79
N GLN A 86 9.27 32.90 -9.57
CA GLN A 86 8.14 32.10 -9.06
C GLN A 86 8.63 30.92 -8.20
N PHE A 87 8.14 30.80 -6.96
CA PHE A 87 8.49 29.69 -6.05
C PHE A 87 7.78 28.39 -6.41
N PHE A 88 6.51 28.47 -6.78
CA PHE A 88 5.64 27.33 -7.09
C PHE A 88 5.22 27.39 -8.55
N LEU A 89 5.71 26.47 -9.36
CA LEU A 89 5.40 26.35 -10.78
C LEU A 89 4.01 25.77 -11.00
N ASP A 90 3.38 26.14 -12.11
CA ASP A 90 2.07 25.61 -12.52
C ASP A 90 2.18 24.23 -13.20
N ASN A 91 3.39 23.85 -13.62
CA ASN A 91 3.67 22.61 -14.36
C ASN A 91 4.88 21.88 -13.76
N PRO A 92 4.95 20.54 -13.89
CA PRO A 92 6.09 19.77 -13.42
C PRO A 92 7.37 20.10 -14.23
N PHE A 93 8.53 19.97 -13.59
CA PHE A 93 9.85 20.22 -14.21
C PHE A 93 10.14 19.31 -15.41
N THR A 94 9.65 18.07 -15.35
CA THR A 94 9.76 17.10 -16.43
C THR A 94 8.38 16.53 -16.72
N PRO A 95 8.10 16.15 -17.98
CA PRO A 95 6.90 15.38 -18.29
C PRO A 95 6.83 14.13 -17.40
N ASN A 96 5.63 13.81 -16.93
CA ASN A 96 5.41 12.57 -16.20
C ASN A 96 5.60 11.39 -17.15
N THR A 97 6.55 10.51 -16.84
CA THR A 97 6.80 9.27 -17.61
C THR A 97 6.08 8.06 -17.03
N ILE A 98 5.40 8.24 -15.90
CA ILE A 98 4.65 7.21 -15.18
C ILE A 98 3.27 7.72 -14.79
N GLU A 99 2.32 6.81 -14.70
CA GLU A 99 1.00 7.07 -14.13
C GLU A 99 1.09 7.05 -12.60
N TYR A 100 0.63 8.12 -11.96
CA TYR A 100 0.59 8.22 -10.50
C TYR A 100 -0.79 7.86 -9.98
N GLN A 101 -0.84 7.15 -8.85
CA GLN A 101 -2.06 7.02 -8.09
C GLN A 101 -2.38 8.35 -7.39
N SER A 102 -3.67 8.65 -7.19
CA SER A 102 -4.06 9.73 -6.28
C SER A 102 -3.62 9.39 -4.85
N VAL A 103 -3.46 10.40 -4.00
CA VAL A 103 -3.10 10.18 -2.59
C VAL A 103 -4.16 9.32 -1.88
N THR A 104 -5.44 9.53 -2.19
CA THR A 104 -6.55 8.71 -1.68
C THR A 104 -6.39 7.24 -2.09
N GLU A 105 -6.10 6.95 -3.36
CA GLU A 105 -5.88 5.56 -3.79
C GLU A 105 -4.66 4.91 -3.17
N ALA A 106 -3.55 5.66 -3.13
CA ALA A 106 -2.31 5.18 -2.52
C ALA A 106 -2.54 4.82 -1.05
N TYR A 107 -3.25 5.68 -0.30
CA TYR A 107 -3.58 5.43 1.10
C TYR A 107 -4.42 4.15 1.29
N LYS A 108 -5.48 3.97 0.50
CA LYS A 108 -6.36 2.78 0.59
C LYS A 108 -5.59 1.49 0.29
N ARG A 109 -4.71 1.52 -0.72
CA ARG A 109 -3.89 0.36 -1.11
C ARG A 109 -2.83 0.05 -0.06
N VAL A 110 -2.10 1.06 0.42
CA VAL A 110 -1.09 0.89 1.48
C VAL A 110 -1.72 0.31 2.75
N LEU A 111 -2.86 0.83 3.20
CA LEU A 111 -3.57 0.27 4.35
C LEU A 111 -4.05 -1.17 4.15
N SER A 112 -4.28 -1.57 2.91
CA SER A 112 -4.72 -2.93 2.58
C SER A 112 -3.56 -3.93 2.44
N ASP A 113 -2.31 -3.45 2.38
CA ASP A 113 -1.10 -4.26 2.18
C ASP A 113 -0.03 -4.08 3.28
N VAL A 114 -0.29 -3.29 4.31
CA VAL A 114 0.63 -3.08 5.43
C VAL A 114 0.63 -4.27 6.39
N GLY A 115 1.78 -4.54 7.01
CA GLY A 115 1.92 -5.54 8.08
C GLY A 115 2.22 -6.96 7.57
N ALA A 116 2.21 -7.92 8.49
CA ALA A 116 2.37 -9.34 8.17
C ALA A 116 1.01 -9.91 7.74
N ASN A 117 0.64 -9.64 6.50
CA ASN A 117 -0.72 -9.85 5.99
C ASN A 117 -0.95 -11.19 5.28
N VAL A 118 0.03 -12.10 5.28
CA VAL A 118 -0.03 -13.41 4.63
C VAL A 118 0.03 -14.53 5.67
N PRO A 119 -0.91 -15.50 5.65
CA PRO A 119 -2.02 -15.67 4.70
C PRO A 119 -3.21 -14.74 4.95
N SER A 120 -3.28 -14.10 6.13
CA SER A 120 -4.27 -13.10 6.47
C SER A 120 -3.72 -12.18 7.56
N LEU A 121 -4.19 -10.94 7.61
CA LEU A 121 -3.94 -10.04 8.73
C LEU A 121 -4.44 -10.66 10.05
N ASP A 122 -3.62 -10.58 11.09
CA ASP A 122 -4.04 -10.93 12.44
C ASP A 122 -5.00 -9.88 13.03
N ASP A 123 -5.61 -10.19 14.17
CA ASP A 123 -6.60 -9.31 14.81
C ASP A 123 -5.98 -7.98 15.27
N ARG A 124 -4.68 -7.97 15.56
CA ARG A 124 -3.95 -6.78 15.98
C ARG A 124 -3.72 -5.85 14.80
N ASP A 125 -3.23 -6.35 13.68
CA ASP A 125 -3.03 -5.58 12.46
C ASP A 125 -4.36 -5.06 11.92
N LYS A 126 -5.41 -5.90 11.89
CA LYS A 126 -6.78 -5.49 11.54
C LYS A 126 -7.25 -4.31 12.40
N ARG A 127 -7.00 -4.36 13.70
CA ARG A 127 -7.34 -3.28 14.63
C ARG A 127 -6.52 -2.02 14.36
N ILE A 128 -5.20 -2.14 14.17
CA ILE A 128 -4.33 -0.98 13.89
C ILE A 128 -4.75 -0.31 12.59
N ILE A 129 -5.03 -1.08 11.53
CA ILE A 129 -5.53 -0.57 10.26
C ILE A 129 -6.87 0.13 10.46
N LYS A 130 -7.82 -0.48 11.15
CA LYS A 130 -9.12 0.14 11.47
C LYS A 130 -8.95 1.44 12.26
N GLY A 131 -8.09 1.46 13.27
CA GLY A 131 -7.78 2.64 14.06
C GLY A 131 -7.17 3.75 13.21
N THR A 132 -6.20 3.39 12.35
CA THR A 132 -5.54 4.31 11.41
C THR A 132 -6.52 4.85 10.38
N HIS A 133 -7.41 4.02 9.85
CA HIS A 133 -8.42 4.40 8.88
C HIS A 133 -9.48 5.33 9.52
N SER A 134 -9.96 4.99 10.72
CA SER A 134 -11.01 5.74 11.42
C SER A 134 -10.52 6.94 12.25
N GLY A 135 -9.24 6.99 12.59
CA GLY A 135 -8.65 8.02 13.45
C GLY A 135 -8.99 7.79 14.92
N THR A 136 -9.02 6.52 15.32
CA THR A 136 -9.39 6.11 16.66
C THR A 136 -8.33 5.16 17.22
N THR A 137 -8.19 5.14 18.54
CA THR A 137 -7.38 4.13 19.24
C THR A 137 -8.28 3.29 20.14
N THR A 138 -8.05 1.98 20.14
CA THR A 138 -8.79 1.05 21.02
C THR A 138 -8.12 0.91 22.39
N TYR A 139 -6.79 1.03 22.45
CA TYR A 139 -6.01 0.82 23.68
C TYR A 139 -5.04 1.96 23.91
N THR A 140 -4.88 2.33 25.18
CA THR A 140 -3.86 3.29 25.66
C THR A 140 -2.91 2.56 26.61
N GLY A 141 -1.62 2.46 26.27
CA GLY A 141 -0.59 1.80 27.09
C GLY A 141 0.22 0.70 26.37
N SER A 142 1.17 0.09 27.07
CA SER A 142 2.16 -0.87 26.54
C SER A 142 1.71 -2.34 26.65
N GLY A 143 0.48 -2.65 26.24
CA GLY A 143 -0.02 -4.02 26.27
C GLY A 143 0.60 -4.86 25.14
N LEU A 144 1.44 -5.84 25.49
CA LEU A 144 1.83 -6.90 24.57
C LEU A 144 0.77 -8.00 24.60
N GLU A 145 0.22 -8.34 23.43
CA GLU A 145 -0.72 -9.45 23.29
C GLU A 145 0.01 -10.79 23.32
N SER A 146 -0.68 -11.84 23.79
CA SER A 146 -0.15 -13.20 23.78
C SER A 146 -0.04 -13.72 22.35
N TRP A 147 1.17 -14.04 21.91
CA TRP A 147 1.39 -14.64 20.59
C TRP A 147 1.20 -16.15 20.65
N PRO A 148 0.36 -16.75 19.78
CA PRO A 148 0.22 -18.19 19.72
C PRO A 148 1.49 -18.84 19.17
N ALA A 149 1.88 -19.99 19.72
CA ALA A 149 2.84 -20.86 19.07
C ALA A 149 2.19 -21.48 17.82
N THR A 150 2.90 -21.47 16.70
CA THR A 150 2.47 -22.15 15.47
C THR A 150 3.45 -23.26 15.11
N THR A 151 2.93 -24.35 14.55
CA THR A 151 3.73 -25.47 14.04
C THR A 151 3.48 -25.62 12.55
N ARG A 152 4.54 -25.90 11.79
CA ARG A 152 4.42 -26.17 10.36
C ARG A 152 3.57 -27.44 10.15
N PRO A 153 2.52 -27.39 9.33
CA PRO A 153 1.70 -28.57 9.07
C PRO A 153 2.49 -29.60 8.26
N SER A 154 2.11 -30.87 8.37
CA SER A 154 2.82 -31.98 7.72
C SER A 154 2.82 -31.90 6.19
N TRP A 155 1.77 -31.32 5.59
CA TRP A 155 1.63 -31.17 4.14
C TRP A 155 2.61 -30.12 3.56
N ASP A 156 3.15 -29.22 4.39
CA ASP A 156 4.11 -28.18 3.97
C ASP A 156 5.56 -28.66 4.17
N LYS A 157 5.83 -29.91 3.79
CA LYS A 157 7.13 -30.54 3.93
C LYS A 157 8.12 -29.98 2.89
N ASP A 158 9.37 -29.81 3.29
CA ASP A 158 10.52 -29.53 2.41
C ASP A 158 11.51 -30.69 2.61
N SER A 159 11.42 -31.70 1.74
CA SER A 159 12.22 -32.92 1.86
C SER A 159 13.68 -32.73 1.43
N SER A 160 13.95 -31.79 0.53
CA SER A 160 15.30 -31.48 0.01
C SER A 160 16.07 -30.50 0.90
N GLY A 161 15.37 -29.72 1.74
CA GLY A 161 15.95 -28.70 2.61
C GLY A 161 16.44 -27.46 1.86
N ASP A 162 15.82 -27.15 0.72
CA ASP A 162 16.21 -26.03 -0.14
C ASP A 162 15.37 -24.75 0.08
N GLY A 163 14.37 -24.81 0.96
CA GLY A 163 13.46 -23.71 1.26
C GLY A 163 12.24 -23.64 0.35
N VAL A 164 12.03 -24.61 -0.54
CA VAL A 164 10.84 -24.77 -1.39
C VAL A 164 10.08 -26.03 -0.95
N PRO A 165 8.76 -25.94 -0.70
CA PRO A 165 8.00 -27.09 -0.23
C PRO A 165 7.71 -28.08 -1.37
N ASP A 166 7.60 -29.37 -1.00
CA ASP A 166 7.40 -30.50 -1.90
C ASP A 166 6.14 -30.34 -2.79
N TRP A 167 5.09 -29.66 -2.29
CA TRP A 167 3.88 -29.39 -3.07
C TRP A 167 4.09 -28.39 -4.22
N TRP A 168 5.18 -27.61 -4.19
CA TRP A 168 5.51 -26.62 -5.23
C TRP A 168 6.41 -27.20 -6.32
N ASP A 169 7.53 -27.83 -5.95
CA ASP A 169 8.53 -28.29 -6.91
C ASP A 169 8.69 -29.83 -6.97
N GLY A 170 7.99 -30.59 -6.12
CA GLY A 170 8.15 -32.04 -6.05
C GLY A 170 9.52 -32.49 -5.53
N SER A 171 10.17 -31.66 -4.68
CA SER A 171 11.50 -31.91 -4.10
C SER A 171 12.63 -31.94 -5.13
N THR A 172 12.53 -31.13 -6.19
CA THR A 172 13.50 -31.10 -7.30
C THR A 172 14.80 -30.34 -7.00
N GLY A 173 14.95 -29.74 -5.82
CA GLY A 173 16.14 -28.97 -5.47
C GLY A 173 16.02 -27.49 -5.82
N GLY A 174 14.83 -26.90 -5.70
CA GLY A 174 14.63 -25.46 -5.81
C GLY A 174 14.25 -24.96 -7.22
N THR A 175 13.76 -25.82 -8.10
CA THR A 175 13.31 -25.36 -9.42
C THR A 175 12.09 -24.44 -9.28
N GLY A 176 12.10 -23.31 -10.00
CA GLY A 176 11.00 -22.35 -9.95
C GLY A 176 10.96 -21.46 -8.69
N TYR A 177 12.05 -21.35 -7.94
CA TYR A 177 12.18 -20.49 -6.74
C TYR A 177 11.64 -19.06 -6.92
N THR A 178 11.98 -18.38 -8.02
CA THR A 178 11.47 -17.01 -8.28
C THR A 178 9.94 -16.97 -8.41
N ARG A 179 9.34 -18.00 -9.03
CA ARG A 179 7.88 -18.09 -9.14
C ARG A 179 7.25 -18.40 -7.77
N TYR A 180 7.93 -19.18 -6.94
CA TYR A 180 7.50 -19.47 -5.57
C TYR A 180 7.50 -18.21 -4.69
N LEU A 181 8.57 -17.42 -4.72
CA LEU A 181 8.62 -16.15 -3.98
C LEU A 181 7.53 -15.18 -4.44
N ASN A 182 7.29 -15.10 -5.75
CA ASN A 182 6.20 -14.28 -6.29
C ASN A 182 4.80 -14.78 -5.86
N PHE A 183 4.64 -16.08 -5.63
CA PHE A 183 3.41 -16.66 -5.10
C PHE A 183 3.25 -16.31 -3.60
N LEU A 184 4.31 -16.50 -2.81
CA LEU A 184 4.31 -16.17 -1.37
C LEU A 184 4.10 -14.69 -1.08
N ALA A 185 4.57 -13.81 -1.96
CA ALA A 185 4.39 -12.37 -1.85
C ALA A 185 2.93 -11.93 -2.05
N LYS A 186 2.05 -12.82 -2.50
CA LYS A 186 0.63 -12.55 -2.69
C LYS A 186 -0.19 -13.29 -1.62
N PRO A 187 -1.38 -12.77 -1.28
CA PRO A 187 -2.33 -13.52 -0.46
C PRO A 187 -2.57 -14.89 -1.09
N HIS A 188 -2.60 -15.93 -0.28
CA HIS A 188 -2.83 -17.28 -0.76
C HIS A 188 -3.50 -18.17 0.29
N VAL A 189 -4.22 -19.17 -0.19
CA VAL A 189 -4.93 -20.14 0.66
C VAL A 189 -4.69 -21.57 0.18
N PHE A 190 -4.89 -22.51 1.09
CA PHE A 190 -4.75 -23.94 0.84
C PHE A 190 -6.12 -24.62 1.00
N VAL A 191 -6.42 -25.58 0.13
CA VAL A 191 -7.66 -26.35 0.15
C VAL A 191 -7.41 -27.76 -0.35
N ASN A 192 -8.06 -28.76 0.24
CA ASN A 192 -7.95 -30.14 -0.26
C ASN A 192 -8.79 -30.33 -1.52
N THR A 193 -8.43 -31.32 -2.35
CA THR A 193 -9.25 -31.74 -3.48
C THR A 193 -10.71 -32.00 -3.06
N GLY A 194 -11.65 -31.49 -3.86
CA GLY A 194 -13.10 -31.59 -3.62
C GLY A 194 -13.64 -30.75 -2.44
N ALA A 195 -12.78 -30.15 -1.61
CA ALA A 195 -13.18 -29.31 -0.50
C ALA A 195 -13.46 -27.86 -0.92
N SER A 196 -13.87 -27.04 0.04
CA SER A 196 -14.08 -25.61 -0.16
C SER A 196 -13.36 -24.81 0.91
N VAL A 197 -12.94 -23.59 0.55
CA VAL A 197 -12.29 -22.64 1.46
C VAL A 197 -12.98 -21.29 1.34
N SER A 198 -13.18 -20.62 2.47
CA SER A 198 -13.72 -19.28 2.53
C SER A 198 -12.59 -18.26 2.62
N ILE A 199 -12.69 -17.21 1.81
CA ILE A 199 -11.71 -16.13 1.73
C ILE A 199 -12.43 -14.84 2.13
N ALA A 200 -11.94 -14.17 3.17
CA ALA A 200 -12.45 -12.87 3.60
C ALA A 200 -11.94 -11.77 2.66
N LEU A 201 -12.82 -11.26 1.79
CA LEU A 201 -12.45 -10.23 0.81
C LEU A 201 -12.25 -8.86 1.46
N THR A 202 -12.80 -8.64 2.65
CA THR A 202 -12.52 -7.46 3.46
C THR A 202 -11.05 -7.32 3.80
N ASP A 203 -10.34 -8.42 4.04
CA ASP A 203 -8.92 -8.38 4.39
C ASP A 203 -8.10 -7.87 3.19
N LEU A 204 -8.56 -8.16 1.97
CA LEU A 204 -7.97 -7.69 0.73
C LEU A 204 -8.22 -6.20 0.44
N ALA A 205 -9.12 -5.56 1.19
CA ALA A 205 -9.61 -4.22 0.94
C ALA A 205 -9.72 -3.40 2.23
N SER A 206 -8.85 -3.66 3.22
CA SER A 206 -8.95 -3.09 4.57
C SER A 206 -8.92 -1.55 4.60
N GLY A 207 -8.32 -0.91 3.60
CA GLY A 207 -8.32 0.54 3.45
C GLY A 207 -9.51 1.13 2.67
N PHE A 208 -10.33 0.31 2.01
CA PHE A 208 -11.42 0.76 1.14
C PHE A 208 -12.70 1.01 1.94
N LYS A 209 -13.53 1.94 1.46
CA LYS A 209 -14.74 2.38 2.18
C LYS A 209 -16.01 1.71 1.66
N ASN A 210 -16.62 0.85 2.47
CA ASN A 210 -17.77 0.04 2.08
C ASN A 210 -17.55 -0.70 0.74
N PRO A 211 -16.47 -1.50 0.63
CA PRO A 211 -16.13 -2.18 -0.61
C PRO A 211 -17.18 -3.22 -1.01
N THR A 212 -17.36 -3.35 -2.31
CA THR A 212 -18.11 -4.39 -3.00
C THR A 212 -17.13 -5.24 -3.81
N PHE A 213 -17.48 -6.50 -4.03
CA PHE A 213 -16.54 -7.47 -4.55
C PHE A 213 -17.14 -8.34 -5.65
N THR A 214 -16.32 -8.64 -6.65
CA THR A 214 -16.55 -9.75 -7.58
C THR A 214 -15.29 -10.62 -7.64
N ALA A 215 -15.45 -11.89 -7.96
CA ALA A 215 -14.31 -12.80 -8.07
C ALA A 215 -14.46 -13.75 -9.27
N SER A 216 -13.33 -14.09 -9.87
CA SER A 216 -13.19 -15.12 -10.90
C SER A 216 -11.98 -16.01 -10.60
N VAL A 217 -11.96 -17.23 -11.14
CA VAL A 217 -10.87 -18.21 -10.88
C VAL A 217 -10.35 -18.82 -12.15
N SER A 218 -9.06 -19.17 -12.17
CA SER A 218 -8.44 -19.87 -13.30
C SER A 218 -8.85 -21.35 -13.41
N SER A 219 -9.24 -21.97 -12.30
CA SER A 219 -9.76 -23.34 -12.25
C SER A 219 -10.61 -23.57 -10.99
N GLY A 220 -11.50 -24.56 -11.02
CA GLY A 220 -12.49 -24.79 -9.97
C GLY A 220 -13.71 -23.87 -10.12
N SER A 221 -14.32 -23.48 -9.00
CA SER A 221 -15.45 -22.54 -9.00
C SER A 221 -15.38 -21.61 -7.79
N VAL A 222 -15.90 -20.38 -7.95
CA VAL A 222 -16.01 -19.39 -6.88
C VAL A 222 -17.41 -18.80 -6.85
N SER A 223 -17.96 -18.61 -5.66
CA SER A 223 -19.14 -17.79 -5.43
C SER A 223 -18.81 -16.67 -4.44
N VAL A 224 -19.40 -15.49 -4.64
CA VAL A 224 -19.22 -14.35 -3.73
C VAL A 224 -20.56 -14.05 -3.08
N SER A 225 -20.56 -13.97 -1.74
CA SER A 225 -21.72 -13.54 -0.95
C SER A 225 -21.27 -12.47 0.03
N GLY A 226 -21.74 -11.23 -0.17
CA GLY A 226 -21.27 -10.08 0.61
C GLY A 226 -19.76 -9.88 0.47
N SER A 227 -19.05 -10.01 1.59
CA SER A 227 -17.58 -9.86 1.69
C SER A 227 -16.81 -11.18 1.74
N THR A 228 -17.46 -12.31 1.41
CA THR A 228 -16.83 -13.63 1.45
C THR A 228 -16.86 -14.27 0.07
N ALA A 229 -15.70 -14.70 -0.40
CA ALA A 229 -15.59 -15.61 -1.54
C ALA A 229 -15.49 -17.05 -1.03
N THR A 230 -16.31 -17.95 -1.55
CA THR A 230 -16.21 -19.38 -1.31
C THR A 230 -15.64 -20.04 -2.56
N TYR A 231 -14.41 -20.52 -2.46
CA TYR A 231 -13.76 -21.30 -3.50
C TYR A 231 -14.05 -22.79 -3.30
N LYS A 232 -14.39 -23.49 -4.37
CA LYS A 232 -14.54 -24.96 -4.39
C LYS A 232 -13.52 -25.58 -5.34
N ALA A 233 -12.70 -26.47 -4.78
CA ALA A 233 -11.64 -27.17 -5.50
C ALA A 233 -12.18 -28.29 -6.41
N GLY A 234 -11.45 -28.55 -7.49
CA GLY A 234 -11.64 -29.73 -8.33
C GLY A 234 -11.13 -31.02 -7.68
N SER A 235 -11.13 -32.12 -8.42
CA SER A 235 -10.72 -33.45 -7.95
C SER A 235 -9.21 -33.70 -8.00
N SER A 236 -8.43 -32.79 -8.57
CA SER A 236 -6.98 -32.96 -8.80
C SER A 236 -6.19 -31.87 -8.11
N ALA A 237 -4.98 -32.22 -7.64
CA ALA A 237 -4.04 -31.25 -7.11
C ALA A 237 -3.65 -30.24 -8.19
N ALA A 238 -3.57 -28.97 -7.83
CA ALA A 238 -3.32 -27.87 -8.77
C ALA A 238 -2.95 -26.58 -8.04
N ILE A 239 -2.31 -25.66 -8.76
CA ILE A 239 -2.18 -24.26 -8.35
C ILE A 239 -3.16 -23.44 -9.20
N ALA A 240 -4.12 -22.81 -8.54
CA ALA A 240 -5.10 -21.92 -9.13
C ALA A 240 -4.88 -20.48 -8.66
N THR A 241 -5.56 -19.55 -9.32
CA THR A 241 -5.56 -18.14 -8.94
C THR A 241 -7.00 -17.64 -8.91
N MET A 242 -7.36 -16.89 -7.88
CA MET A 242 -8.57 -16.09 -7.84
C MET A 242 -8.22 -14.63 -8.13
N THR A 243 -8.92 -14.03 -9.07
CA THR A 243 -8.91 -12.59 -9.31
C THR A 243 -10.09 -11.98 -8.56
N ALA A 244 -9.80 -11.12 -7.59
CA ALA A 244 -10.80 -10.37 -6.83
C ALA A 244 -10.80 -8.91 -7.30
N ASP A 245 -11.92 -8.44 -7.82
CA ASP A 245 -12.12 -7.05 -8.17
C ASP A 245 -12.84 -6.34 -7.03
N ILE A 246 -12.23 -5.24 -6.58
CA ILE A 246 -12.68 -4.43 -5.45
C ILE A 246 -13.16 -3.10 -6.01
N LYS A 247 -14.35 -2.68 -5.60
CA LYS A 247 -14.87 -1.34 -5.86
C LYS A 247 -15.51 -0.79 -4.61
N ASP A 248 -15.18 0.44 -4.25
CA ASP A 248 -15.77 1.09 -3.09
C ASP A 248 -16.76 2.21 -3.45
N ASN A 249 -17.41 2.77 -2.43
CA ASN A 249 -18.45 3.76 -2.63
C ASN A 249 -17.93 5.18 -2.93
N GLU A 250 -16.61 5.38 -2.94
CA GLU A 250 -15.94 6.64 -3.30
C GLU A 250 -15.37 6.60 -4.72
N GLY A 251 -15.53 5.47 -5.43
CA GLY A 251 -15.10 5.30 -6.81
C GLY A 251 -13.74 4.63 -6.98
N SER A 252 -13.09 4.25 -5.88
CA SER A 252 -11.81 3.54 -5.89
C SER A 252 -11.97 2.12 -6.42
N THR A 253 -11.04 1.68 -7.26
CA THR A 253 -11.01 0.32 -7.79
C THR A 253 -9.64 -0.32 -7.66
N TRP A 254 -9.64 -1.63 -7.45
CA TRP A 254 -8.42 -2.43 -7.42
C TRP A 254 -8.68 -3.89 -7.72
N THR A 255 -7.85 -4.47 -8.58
CA THR A 255 -7.86 -5.90 -8.87
C THR A 255 -6.72 -6.59 -8.14
N ARG A 256 -7.04 -7.62 -7.36
CA ARG A 256 -6.07 -8.41 -6.60
C ARG A 256 -6.06 -9.87 -7.07
N ILE A 257 -4.89 -10.48 -7.01
CA ILE A 257 -4.70 -11.90 -7.30
C ILE A 257 -4.42 -12.62 -5.99
N VAL A 258 -5.22 -13.64 -5.71
CA VAL A 258 -5.04 -14.56 -4.58
C VAL A 258 -4.62 -15.92 -5.12
N GLY A 259 -3.50 -16.45 -4.61
CA GLY A 259 -3.05 -17.80 -4.92
C GLY A 259 -3.90 -18.86 -4.23
N ILE A 260 -4.18 -19.97 -4.90
CA ILE A 260 -4.91 -21.09 -4.31
C ILE A 260 -4.12 -22.37 -4.58
N VAL A 261 -3.72 -23.07 -3.52
CA VAL A 261 -3.10 -24.39 -3.63
C VAL A 261 -4.16 -25.44 -3.34
N VAL A 262 -4.45 -26.26 -4.34
CA VAL A 262 -5.29 -27.45 -4.19
C VAL A 262 -4.37 -28.63 -3.85
N LEU A 263 -4.40 -29.03 -2.59
CA LEU A 263 -3.61 -30.14 -2.05
C LEU A 263 -4.21 -31.47 -2.50
N GLY A 264 -3.36 -32.41 -2.91
CA GLY A 264 -3.77 -33.76 -3.26
C GLY A 264 -4.19 -34.58 -2.05
N SER A 265 -5.01 -35.61 -2.26
CA SER A 265 -5.35 -36.57 -1.22
C SER A 265 -4.14 -37.43 -0.87
N GLY A 266 -3.33 -37.04 0.12
CA GLY A 266 -2.26 -37.88 0.67
C GLY A 266 -0.92 -37.22 1.01
N THR A 267 -0.83 -35.89 1.11
CA THR A 267 0.35 -35.19 1.67
C THR A 267 0.15 -34.81 3.13
#